data_AF-A0A8D2LVU3-F1
#
_entry.id   AF-A0A8D2LVU3-F1
#
_cell.length_a   1.000
_cell.length_b   1.000
_cell.length_c   1.000
_cell.angle_alpha   90.00
_cell.angle_beta   90.00
_cell.angle_gamma   90.00
#
_symmetry.space_group_name_H-M   'P 1'
#
loop_
_entity.id
_entity.type
_entity.pdbx_description
1 polymer ?
#
loop_
_entity_poly.entity_id
_entity_poly.type
_entity_poly.pdbx_seq_one_letter_code
_entity_poly.pdbx_strand_id
1 'polypeptide(L)'
;MSKRLRSSDVCADCSAPDPCWASINRGVLICDECCSVHRSLGRHISQVRHLKHTPWPTTLLQMVETLYNNGANSIWEHSLLDPASVMSGRRKANPQDKVHPNKADFIRAKYQMLAFVHRLPCRDDDSVTAKDLSKQLHSSVRTGNLETCLRLLSLGAQANFFHPEKGNTPLHVAAKTGQVLQAELLAVYGADPGTQDSSGKTPIDYAKQGGHHELAERLVEIQYELTDRLAFYLCGRKPGTCHDGFLSSSSLDLSELAKAAKKKLQSLNNHLFEELAMDVYDEVDRREADAVWLATQNHSTLVTETTVVPFLPVNPEYSSTRNQGRQKLARFNAHEFATLVIDILGDAKRRQQGSPVPGSKENVELILKSINSQHSSEAQDNDQPDYDSVASDEDADLDAATAKAPRQKSLDSDLSDGPITAQEYLQVKNALVASEAKIQQLMKASKLEKQSSLPEGDYDNTAGTGGRPHTRGGRQPAAQRRSPASSLPSTEDVIRKTEQITKNIQELLRAAQENKHDSYVPCSERIHVAVTEMAALFPKKPRSELVRTSLRLLTASAFRLHSECAKALAPDSCPTADVQLVTQQVIQCAYDIAKAAKQLVTVTTKENTN
;
A
#
# COMPACT_ATOMS: atom_id res chain seq x y z
N MET A 1 16.62 31.10 37.12
CA MET A 1 17.63 30.51 36.20
C MET A 1 16.89 29.73 35.13
N SER A 2 17.22 29.93 33.85
CA SER A 2 16.59 29.12 32.79
C SER A 2 17.20 27.72 32.78
N LYS A 3 16.37 26.67 32.90
CA LYS A 3 16.82 25.31 32.63
C LYS A 3 17.06 25.21 31.12
N ARG A 4 18.30 24.92 30.70
CA ARG A 4 18.49 24.35 29.35
C ARG A 4 17.70 23.04 29.34
N LEU A 5 16.68 22.97 28.48
CA LEU A 5 16.00 21.73 28.15
C LEU A 5 17.05 20.72 27.66
N ARG A 6 16.90 19.44 28.01
CA ARG A 6 17.73 18.38 27.45
C ARG A 6 17.33 18.17 25.99
N SER A 7 18.22 17.59 25.18
CA SER A 7 17.89 17.28 23.78
C SER A 7 16.59 16.49 23.70
N SER A 8 16.44 15.46 24.54
CA SER A 8 15.23 14.63 24.69
C SER A 8 13.90 15.38 24.74
N ASP A 9 13.89 16.60 25.27
CA ASP A 9 12.67 17.32 25.66
C ASP A 9 12.08 18.13 24.48
N VAL A 10 12.78 18.16 23.32
CA VAL A 10 12.42 18.96 22.14
C VAL A 10 12.62 18.20 20.83
N CYS A 11 11.91 18.62 19.79
CA CYS A 11 12.06 18.17 18.42
C CYS A 11 13.37 18.68 17.79
N ALA A 12 14.14 17.77 17.18
CA ALA A 12 15.43 18.07 16.60
C ALA A 12 15.42 19.07 15.44
N ASP A 13 14.28 19.27 14.77
CA ASP A 13 14.22 20.08 13.54
C ASP A 13 13.56 21.45 13.74
N CYS A 14 12.50 21.52 14.55
CA CYS A 14 11.77 22.77 14.81
C CYS A 14 11.80 23.24 16.28
N SER A 15 12.44 22.49 17.18
CA SER A 15 12.53 22.80 18.62
C SER A 15 11.19 22.83 19.37
N ALA A 16 10.11 22.28 18.79
CA ALA A 16 8.84 22.08 19.49
C ALA A 16 9.02 21.12 20.69
N PRO A 17 8.32 21.29 21.82
CA PRO A 17 8.44 20.39 22.97
C PRO A 17 7.89 18.98 22.69
N ASP A 18 8.24 18.04 23.56
CA ASP A 18 7.63 16.70 23.68
C ASP A 18 7.55 15.91 22.35
N PRO A 19 8.69 15.61 21.69
CA PRO A 19 8.69 14.84 20.44
C PRO A 19 8.11 13.42 20.63
N CYS A 20 7.21 13.02 19.73
CA CYS A 20 6.55 11.72 19.76
C CYS A 20 7.23 10.64 18.88
N TRP A 21 8.11 11.04 17.97
CA TRP A 21 8.74 10.16 16.98
C TRP A 21 10.26 10.19 17.06
N ALA A 22 10.91 9.18 16.48
CA ALA A 22 12.35 9.11 16.30
C ALA A 22 12.71 8.91 14.82
N SER A 23 13.83 9.50 14.39
CA SER A 23 14.54 9.11 13.16
C SER A 23 15.76 8.29 13.57
N ILE A 24 15.64 6.95 13.45
CA ILE A 24 16.55 5.98 14.09
C ILE A 24 17.97 6.13 13.54
N ASN A 25 18.12 6.10 12.21
CA ASN A 25 19.42 6.23 11.53
C ASN A 25 20.04 7.63 11.66
N ARG A 26 19.30 8.64 12.12
CA ARG A 26 19.81 9.99 12.37
C ARG A 26 20.11 10.24 13.85
N GLY A 27 19.68 9.36 14.77
CA GLY A 27 19.92 9.52 16.20
C GLY A 27 19.21 10.74 16.79
N VAL A 28 17.98 11.04 16.36
CA VAL A 28 17.23 12.24 16.76
C VAL A 28 15.75 11.94 17.05
N LEU A 29 15.14 12.73 17.95
CA LEU A 29 13.71 12.73 18.22
C LEU A 29 13.02 13.92 17.52
N ILE A 30 11.81 13.71 17.00
CA ILE A 30 11.07 14.67 16.18
C ILE A 30 9.58 14.70 16.56
N CYS A 31 8.93 15.85 16.41
CA CYS A 31 7.47 15.98 16.57
C CYS A 31 6.73 15.55 15.29
N ASP A 32 5.42 15.38 15.41
CA ASP A 32 4.54 14.90 14.34
C ASP A 32 4.65 15.72 13.04
N GLU A 33 4.58 17.05 13.13
CA GLU A 33 4.75 17.97 11.98
C GLU A 33 6.10 17.85 11.26
N CYS A 34 7.14 17.37 11.93
CA CYS A 34 8.42 17.07 11.29
C CYS A 34 8.44 15.62 10.77
N CYS A 35 7.78 14.70 11.47
CA CYS A 35 7.66 13.31 11.06
C CYS A 35 6.87 13.15 9.74
N SER A 36 5.81 13.91 9.48
CA SER A 36 5.10 13.88 8.18
C SER A 36 6.05 14.15 7.00
N VAL A 37 6.93 15.16 7.15
CA VAL A 37 7.98 15.44 6.16
C VAL A 37 8.97 14.27 6.07
N HIS A 38 9.49 13.76 7.20
CA HIS A 38 10.44 12.64 7.19
C HIS A 38 9.87 11.39 6.49
N ARG A 39 8.57 11.10 6.67
CA ARG A 39 7.85 10.03 5.97
C ARG A 39 7.87 10.21 4.45
N SER A 40 7.77 11.44 3.96
CA SER A 40 7.86 11.74 2.52
C SER A 40 9.28 11.59 1.92
N LEU A 41 10.33 11.55 2.75
CA LEU A 41 11.72 11.33 2.30
C LEU A 41 12.05 9.85 2.10
N GLY A 42 11.37 8.96 2.82
CA GLY A 42 11.61 7.52 2.79
C GLY A 42 12.83 7.04 3.59
N ARG A 43 12.89 5.72 3.80
CA ARG A 43 13.77 5.07 4.78
C ARG A 43 15.27 5.23 4.51
N HIS A 44 15.66 5.39 3.25
CA HIS A 44 17.04 5.65 2.83
C HIS A 44 17.57 6.99 3.39
N ILE A 45 16.70 8.00 3.57
CA ILE A 45 17.05 9.25 4.25
C ILE A 45 16.72 9.18 5.75
N SER A 46 15.53 8.71 6.13
CA SER A 46 15.05 8.66 7.51
C SER A 46 14.19 7.43 7.80
N GLN A 47 14.67 6.55 8.67
CA GLN A 47 13.91 5.44 9.25
C GLN A 47 13.10 5.97 10.45
N VAL A 48 11.77 6.13 10.30
CA VAL A 48 10.91 6.71 11.35
C VAL A 48 10.24 5.66 12.22
N ARG A 49 10.06 5.93 13.53
CA ARG A 49 9.31 5.06 14.46
C ARG A 49 8.69 5.90 15.59
N HIS A 50 7.45 5.62 15.95
CA HIS A 50 6.77 6.31 17.06
C HIS A 50 7.23 5.76 18.41
N LEU A 51 7.47 6.63 19.39
CA LEU A 51 8.09 6.28 20.67
C LEU A 51 7.18 5.45 21.60
N LYS A 52 5.85 5.58 21.46
CA LYS A 52 4.89 5.06 22.47
C LYS A 52 3.84 4.07 21.94
N HIS A 53 3.77 3.84 20.63
CA HIS A 53 2.68 3.04 19.99
C HIS A 53 3.16 1.75 19.33
N THR A 54 4.47 1.59 19.09
CA THR A 54 5.07 0.29 18.76
C THR A 54 6.01 -0.12 19.89
N PRO A 55 6.09 -1.41 20.26
CA PRO A 55 7.09 -1.85 21.22
C PRO A 55 8.49 -1.68 20.61
N TRP A 56 9.44 -1.21 21.41
CA TRP A 56 10.84 -1.06 21.01
C TRP A 56 11.70 -2.17 21.66
N PRO A 57 12.73 -2.68 20.97
CA PRO A 57 13.87 -3.26 21.65
C PRO A 57 14.48 -2.19 22.57
N THR A 58 14.67 -2.51 23.84
CA THR A 58 15.12 -1.55 24.87
C THR A 58 16.45 -0.90 24.49
N THR A 59 17.38 -1.71 24.01
CA THR A 59 18.71 -1.33 23.53
C THR A 59 18.68 -0.44 22.29
N LEU A 60 17.73 -0.65 21.38
CA LEU A 60 17.55 0.19 20.17
C LEU A 60 17.04 1.58 20.53
N LEU A 61 16.05 1.68 21.43
CA LEU A 61 15.57 2.98 21.92
C LEU A 61 16.67 3.70 22.70
N GLN A 62 17.35 2.99 23.60
CA GLN A 62 18.48 3.52 24.37
C GLN A 62 19.61 4.04 23.46
N MET A 63 19.90 3.37 22.33
CA MET A 63 20.88 3.83 21.35
C MET A 63 20.50 5.18 20.74
N VAL A 64 19.24 5.33 20.31
CA VAL A 64 18.73 6.60 19.75
C VAL A 64 18.70 7.72 20.78
N GLU A 65 18.20 7.45 22.00
CA GLU A 65 18.18 8.43 23.09
C GLU A 65 19.59 8.84 23.53
N THR A 66 20.54 7.90 23.55
CA THR A 66 21.94 8.18 23.87
C THR A 66 22.59 9.04 22.79
N LEU A 67 22.38 8.73 21.51
CA LEU A 67 22.84 9.58 20.40
C LEU A 67 22.28 11.00 20.51
N TYR A 68 20.97 11.14 20.74
CA TYR A 68 20.32 12.45 20.71
C TYR A 68 20.75 13.33 21.89
N ASN A 69 20.85 12.75 23.09
CA ASN A 69 21.34 13.46 24.27
C ASN A 69 22.84 13.76 24.23
N ASN A 70 23.64 12.94 23.55
CA ASN A 70 25.08 13.21 23.31
C ASN A 70 25.34 13.95 21.99
N GLY A 71 24.36 14.69 21.48
CA GLY A 71 24.61 15.73 20.48
C GLY A 71 24.72 15.26 19.04
N ALA A 72 24.13 14.11 18.66
CA ALA A 72 24.03 13.66 17.26
C ALA A 72 23.47 14.74 16.31
N ASN A 73 22.58 15.61 16.79
CA ASN A 73 22.04 16.73 16.02
C ASN A 73 23.11 17.76 15.60
N SER A 74 24.27 17.80 16.28
CA SER A 74 25.40 18.66 15.92
C SER A 74 26.13 18.21 14.66
N ILE A 75 25.97 16.94 14.24
CA ILE A 75 26.44 16.44 12.93
C ILE A 75 25.57 17.06 11.82
N TRP A 76 24.25 17.01 11.99
CA TRP A 76 23.27 17.45 11.00
C TRP A 76 23.04 18.97 10.96
N GLU A 77 23.43 19.71 12.00
CA GLU A 77 23.29 21.17 12.09
C GLU A 77 24.64 21.89 12.27
N HIS A 78 25.78 21.23 12.02
CA HIS A 78 27.12 21.72 12.34
C HIS A 78 27.35 23.19 11.94
N SER A 79 27.03 23.57 10.69
CA SER A 79 27.24 24.95 10.24
C SER A 79 26.38 25.95 11.00
N LEU A 80 25.16 25.57 11.41
CA LEU A 80 24.21 26.43 12.15
C LEU A 80 24.64 26.68 13.60
N LEU A 81 25.63 25.93 14.11
CA LEU A 81 26.24 26.14 15.42
C LEU A 81 27.37 27.18 15.39
N ASP A 82 27.85 27.58 14.21
CA ASP A 82 28.82 28.66 14.03
C ASP A 82 28.10 30.03 14.09
N PRO A 83 28.44 30.93 15.04
CA PRO A 83 27.87 32.28 15.09
C PRO A 83 27.99 33.07 13.78
N ALA A 84 29.00 32.79 12.94
CA ALA A 84 29.17 33.44 11.64
C ALA A 84 28.09 33.02 10.62
N SER A 85 27.56 31.79 10.68
CA SER A 85 26.57 31.32 9.71
C SER A 85 25.21 31.97 9.88
N VAL A 86 24.89 32.44 11.08
CA VAL A 86 23.59 33.06 11.43
C VAL A 86 23.32 34.28 10.54
N MET A 87 24.37 34.97 10.09
CA MET A 87 24.29 36.11 9.17
C MET A 87 23.84 35.74 7.74
N SER A 88 23.92 34.46 7.34
CA SER A 88 23.56 33.99 5.99
C SER A 88 22.05 33.79 5.78
N GLY A 89 21.21 34.08 6.77
CA GLY A 89 19.74 33.87 6.68
C GLY A 89 19.31 32.40 6.76
N ARG A 90 20.26 31.45 6.82
CA ARG A 90 20.02 30.03 7.10
C ARG A 90 19.61 29.86 8.56
N ARG A 91 18.31 29.93 8.84
CA ARG A 91 17.75 29.68 10.17
C ARG A 91 17.16 28.28 10.29
N LYS A 92 17.19 27.73 11.50
CA LYS A 92 16.39 26.57 11.90
C LYS A 92 14.89 26.93 11.88
N ALA A 93 14.03 25.94 11.62
CA ALA A 93 12.58 26.13 11.73
C ALA A 93 12.17 26.36 13.20
N ASN A 94 11.10 27.12 13.41
CA ASN A 94 10.51 27.37 14.73
C ASN A 94 9.31 26.43 14.98
N PRO A 95 8.86 26.24 16.24
CA PRO A 95 7.69 25.41 16.53
C PRO A 95 6.43 25.90 15.81
N GLN A 96 6.29 27.22 15.64
CA GLN A 96 5.15 27.89 15.00
C GLN A 96 5.35 28.16 13.49
N ASP A 97 6.51 27.82 12.90
CA ASP A 97 6.67 27.90 11.45
C ASP A 97 5.77 26.83 10.77
N LYS A 98 5.16 27.16 9.64
CA LYS A 98 4.26 26.22 8.92
C LYS A 98 5.02 24.96 8.48
N VAL A 99 4.32 23.81 8.46
CA VAL A 99 4.85 22.56 7.87
C VAL A 99 5.38 22.82 6.46
N HIS A 100 4.56 23.49 5.64
CA HIS A 100 4.92 23.91 4.28
C HIS A 100 4.89 25.44 4.12
N PRO A 101 5.90 26.03 3.45
CA PRO A 101 7.16 25.41 3.02
C PRO A 101 8.17 25.21 4.18
N ASN A 102 8.02 25.94 5.28
CA ASN A 102 9.13 26.27 6.18
C ASN A 102 9.81 25.07 6.88
N LYS A 103 9.05 24.22 7.59
CA LYS A 103 9.62 23.02 8.23
C LYS A 103 10.10 22.02 7.19
N ALA A 104 9.34 21.82 6.11
CA ALA A 104 9.64 20.84 5.07
C ALA A 104 10.95 21.15 4.32
N ASP A 105 11.18 22.39 3.92
CA ASP A 105 12.39 22.78 3.20
C ASP A 105 13.62 22.77 4.11
N PHE A 106 13.48 23.14 5.39
CA PHE A 106 14.54 22.97 6.37
C PHE A 106 14.94 21.49 6.56
N ILE A 107 13.96 20.59 6.68
CA ILE A 107 14.16 19.15 6.85
C ILE A 107 14.84 18.53 5.61
N ARG A 108 14.41 18.89 4.40
CA ARG A 108 15.09 18.47 3.15
C ARG A 108 16.52 19.01 3.09
N ALA A 109 16.73 20.29 3.36
CA ALA A 109 18.05 20.88 3.41
C ALA A 109 18.97 20.15 4.41
N LYS A 110 18.44 19.78 5.58
CA LYS A 110 19.17 19.12 6.66
C LYS A 110 19.57 17.67 6.36
N TYR A 111 18.64 16.81 5.92
CA TYR A 111 18.89 15.37 5.81
C TYR A 111 19.02 14.82 4.39
N GLN A 112 18.40 15.47 3.40
CA GLN A 112 18.45 15.06 1.99
C GLN A 112 19.56 15.77 1.23
N MET A 113 19.71 17.09 1.43
CA MET A 113 20.77 17.89 0.80
C MET A 113 22.04 18.00 1.65
N LEU A 114 21.99 17.58 2.93
CA LEU A 114 23.06 17.68 3.92
C LEU A 114 23.67 19.09 4.02
N ALA A 115 22.87 20.14 3.81
CA ALA A 115 23.31 21.53 3.59
C ALA A 115 23.96 22.22 4.81
N PHE A 116 24.01 21.55 5.97
CA PHE A 116 24.54 22.07 7.23
C PHE A 116 25.59 21.16 7.89
N VAL A 117 25.98 20.04 7.29
CA VAL A 117 27.03 19.15 7.86
C VAL A 117 28.43 19.80 7.74
N HIS A 118 29.40 19.35 8.53
CA HIS A 118 30.79 19.85 8.43
C HIS A 118 31.46 19.49 7.08
N ARG A 119 31.22 18.28 6.59
CA ARG A 119 31.69 17.74 5.31
C ARG A 119 30.64 16.79 4.76
N LEU A 120 30.42 16.82 3.45
CA LEU A 120 29.58 15.85 2.76
C LEU A 120 30.22 14.44 2.82
N PRO A 121 29.44 13.36 2.60
CA PRO A 121 29.98 12.02 2.43
C PRO A 121 31.01 11.96 1.29
N CYS A 122 31.93 10.99 1.36
CA CYS A 122 32.72 10.63 0.18
C CYS A 122 31.80 10.13 -0.94
N ARG A 123 32.17 10.42 -2.20
CA ARG A 123 31.49 9.88 -3.38
C ARG A 123 31.82 8.39 -3.52
N ASP A 124 30.94 7.60 -4.10
CA ASP A 124 31.08 6.13 -4.18
C ASP A 124 32.34 5.70 -4.97
N ASP A 125 32.77 6.50 -5.95
CA ASP A 125 34.03 6.34 -6.68
C ASP A 125 35.28 6.50 -5.80
N ASP A 126 35.20 7.26 -4.69
CA ASP A 126 36.30 7.48 -3.74
C ASP A 126 36.45 6.31 -2.76
N SER A 127 36.76 5.16 -3.34
CA SER A 127 37.01 3.93 -2.61
C SER A 127 38.27 3.98 -1.73
N VAL A 128 39.04 5.07 -1.72
CA VAL A 128 40.17 5.27 -0.81
C VAL A 128 39.67 5.88 0.49
N THR A 129 39.00 7.05 0.41
CA THR A 129 38.41 7.71 1.58
C THR A 129 37.38 6.80 2.27
N ALA A 130 36.53 6.11 1.51
CA ALA A 130 35.56 5.16 2.06
C ALA A 130 36.22 4.03 2.87
N LYS A 131 37.35 3.47 2.39
CA LYS A 131 38.09 2.42 3.11
C LYS A 131 38.75 2.96 4.38
N ASP A 132 39.34 4.15 4.34
CA ASP A 132 40.02 4.71 5.50
C ASP A 132 39.06 5.23 6.58
N LEU A 133 37.88 5.74 6.20
CA LEU A 133 36.77 5.99 7.12
C LEU A 133 36.25 4.68 7.74
N SER A 134 36.19 3.60 6.96
CA SER A 134 35.72 2.29 7.45
C SER A 134 36.72 1.61 8.41
N LYS A 135 38.04 1.75 8.18
CA LYS A 135 39.08 1.37 9.16
C LYS A 135 38.97 2.16 10.48
N GLN A 136 38.65 3.46 10.39
CA GLN A 136 38.41 4.28 11.57
C GLN A 136 37.16 3.82 12.33
N LEU A 137 36.06 3.50 11.63
CA LEU A 137 34.83 2.96 12.23
C LEU A 137 35.12 1.64 12.95
N HIS A 138 35.75 0.68 12.27
CA HIS A 138 36.19 -0.61 12.81
C HIS A 138 37.02 -0.46 14.11
N SER A 139 37.90 0.54 14.16
CA SER A 139 38.73 0.84 15.33
C SER A 139 37.96 1.50 16.48
N SER A 140 36.91 2.27 16.19
CA SER A 140 36.17 3.15 17.10
C SER A 140 35.05 2.45 17.88
N VAL A 141 34.35 1.51 17.25
CA VAL A 141 33.19 0.78 17.81
C VAL A 141 33.53 -0.13 19.00
N ARG A 142 34.81 -0.28 19.32
CA ARG A 142 35.36 -0.85 20.58
C ARG A 142 35.10 0.03 21.81
N THR A 143 34.67 1.28 21.62
CA THR A 143 34.36 2.25 22.68
C THR A 143 32.89 2.67 22.61
N GLY A 144 32.31 3.11 23.72
CA GLY A 144 30.91 3.56 23.78
C GLY A 144 30.58 4.90 23.10
N ASN A 145 31.52 5.49 22.34
CA ASN A 145 31.30 6.78 21.69
C ASN A 145 30.48 6.62 20.38
N LEU A 146 29.16 6.61 20.53
CA LEU A 146 28.20 6.53 19.43
C LEU A 146 28.30 7.72 18.47
N GLU A 147 28.55 8.93 18.98
CA GLU A 147 28.61 10.15 18.17
C GLU A 147 29.75 10.09 17.14
N THR A 148 30.91 9.57 17.54
CA THR A 148 32.06 9.34 16.64
C THR A 148 31.73 8.32 15.55
N CYS A 149 31.02 7.25 15.90
CA CYS A 149 30.65 6.21 14.94
C CYS A 149 29.56 6.68 13.98
N LEU A 150 28.54 7.40 14.47
CA LEU A 150 27.53 8.06 13.63
C LEU A 150 28.17 9.09 12.69
N ARG A 151 29.15 9.87 13.18
CA ARG A 151 29.88 10.85 12.37
C ARG A 151 30.67 10.17 11.25
N LEU A 152 31.36 9.07 11.52
CA LEU A 152 32.06 8.28 10.50
C LEU A 152 31.10 7.67 9.47
N LEU A 153 29.98 7.09 9.92
CA LEU A 153 28.91 6.59 9.05
C LEU A 153 28.33 7.71 8.17
N SER A 154 28.12 8.92 8.74
CA SER A 154 27.64 10.09 8.00
C SER A 154 28.60 10.64 6.95
N LEU A 155 29.88 10.21 6.98
CA LEU A 155 30.91 10.57 6.01
C LEU A 155 31.14 9.50 4.93
N GLY A 156 30.44 8.35 5.01
CA GLY A 156 30.59 7.23 4.05
C GLY A 156 31.39 6.03 4.57
N ALA A 157 31.62 5.90 5.89
CA ALA A 157 32.12 4.64 6.45
C ALA A 157 31.08 3.52 6.26
N GLN A 158 31.51 2.33 5.86
CA GLN A 158 30.65 1.18 5.62
C GLN A 158 30.51 0.34 6.89
N ALA A 159 29.28 0.17 7.40
CA ALA A 159 29.01 -0.56 8.64
C ALA A 159 29.40 -2.05 8.55
N ASN A 160 29.23 -2.67 7.37
CA ASN A 160 29.61 -4.07 7.11
C ASN A 160 31.02 -4.21 6.47
N PHE A 161 31.90 -3.22 6.59
CA PHE A 161 33.25 -3.26 6.04
C PHE A 161 34.06 -4.46 6.54
N PHE A 162 34.57 -5.29 5.65
CA PHE A 162 35.47 -6.39 6.00
C PHE A 162 36.93 -5.91 6.01
N HIS A 163 37.56 -5.83 7.19
CA HIS A 163 38.91 -5.27 7.33
C HIS A 163 39.98 -6.28 6.84
N PRO A 164 40.74 -6.02 5.76
CA PRO A 164 41.61 -7.03 5.14
C PRO A 164 42.67 -7.62 6.09
N GLU A 165 43.37 -6.76 6.84
CA GLU A 165 44.42 -7.18 7.78
C GLU A 165 43.92 -7.81 9.10
N LYS A 166 42.63 -7.65 9.45
CA LYS A 166 42.06 -8.14 10.71
C LYS A 166 41.05 -9.27 10.51
N GLY A 167 40.65 -9.51 9.27
CA GLY A 167 39.76 -10.61 8.86
C GLY A 167 38.33 -10.50 9.38
N ASN A 168 37.86 -9.33 9.80
CA ASN A 168 36.55 -9.17 10.45
C ASN A 168 35.91 -7.79 10.24
N THR A 169 34.62 -7.66 10.57
CA THR A 169 33.82 -6.44 10.40
C THR A 169 33.70 -5.62 11.71
N PRO A 170 33.31 -4.32 11.66
CA PRO A 170 33.03 -3.53 12.87
C PRO A 170 32.08 -4.22 13.87
N LEU A 171 31.09 -4.97 13.38
CA LEU A 171 30.12 -5.65 14.24
C LEU A 171 30.76 -6.78 15.07
N HIS A 172 31.78 -7.47 14.53
CA HIS A 172 32.58 -8.43 15.29
C HIS A 172 33.35 -7.75 16.44
N VAL A 173 33.88 -6.54 16.19
CA VAL A 173 34.63 -5.77 17.21
C VAL A 173 33.69 -5.28 18.31
N ALA A 174 32.52 -4.76 17.96
CA ALA A 174 31.49 -4.34 18.92
C ALA A 174 31.00 -5.54 19.77
N ALA A 175 30.67 -6.66 19.11
CA ALA A 175 30.21 -7.88 19.79
C ALA A 175 31.24 -8.49 20.74
N LYS A 176 32.52 -8.59 20.31
CA LYS A 176 33.64 -9.06 21.13
C LYS A 176 33.97 -8.18 22.33
N THR A 177 33.46 -6.94 22.36
CA THR A 177 33.72 -5.96 23.43
C THR A 177 32.46 -5.55 24.19
N GLY A 178 31.34 -6.22 23.96
CA GLY A 178 30.08 -5.97 24.68
C GLY A 178 29.44 -4.62 24.37
N GLN A 179 29.81 -3.97 23.27
CA GLN A 179 29.36 -2.61 22.93
C GLN A 179 27.95 -2.64 22.30
N VAL A 180 26.93 -2.94 23.13
CA VAL A 180 25.55 -3.16 22.70
C VAL A 180 25.00 -2.04 21.82
N LEU A 181 25.15 -0.79 22.25
CA LEU A 181 24.61 0.36 21.51
C LEU A 181 25.37 0.62 20.20
N GLN A 182 26.65 0.21 20.09
CA GLN A 182 27.39 0.27 18.82
C GLN A 182 26.90 -0.82 17.86
N ALA A 183 26.56 -2.00 18.35
CA ALA A 183 25.97 -3.06 17.53
C ALA A 183 24.60 -2.66 16.96
N GLU A 184 23.73 -2.03 17.75
CA GLU A 184 22.46 -1.45 17.29
C GLU A 184 22.68 -0.37 16.21
N LEU A 185 23.62 0.56 16.42
CA LEU A 185 23.94 1.61 15.44
C LEU A 185 24.48 1.03 14.12
N LEU A 186 25.37 0.04 14.20
CA LEU A 186 25.91 -0.67 13.03
C LEU A 186 24.81 -1.43 12.28
N ALA A 187 23.90 -2.10 13.00
CA ALA A 187 22.78 -2.84 12.41
C ALA A 187 21.78 -1.91 11.69
N VAL A 188 21.47 -0.74 12.27
CA VAL A 188 20.62 0.30 11.64
C VAL A 188 21.23 0.82 10.32
N TYR A 189 22.55 0.71 10.18
CA TYR A 189 23.32 1.02 8.97
C TYR A 189 23.71 -0.22 8.12
N GLY A 190 23.09 -1.38 8.36
CA GLY A 190 23.21 -2.56 7.49
C GLY A 190 24.42 -3.46 7.76
N ALA A 191 25.01 -3.44 8.97
CA ALA A 191 25.95 -4.49 9.38
C ALA A 191 25.20 -5.80 9.68
N ASP A 192 25.70 -6.91 9.13
CA ASP A 192 25.04 -8.22 9.18
C ASP A 192 25.57 -9.09 10.35
N PRO A 193 24.71 -9.54 11.29
CA PRO A 193 25.10 -10.49 12.35
C PRO A 193 25.42 -11.91 11.88
N GLY A 194 25.08 -12.29 10.65
CA GLY A 194 25.37 -13.60 10.06
C GLY A 194 26.75 -13.70 9.38
N THR A 195 27.38 -12.58 9.03
CA THR A 195 28.65 -12.52 8.32
C THR A 195 29.75 -13.17 9.16
N GLN A 196 30.53 -14.08 8.55
CA GLN A 196 31.64 -14.77 9.21
C GLN A 196 32.97 -14.02 9.04
N ASP A 197 33.83 -14.09 10.06
CA ASP A 197 35.22 -13.65 10.01
C ASP A 197 36.16 -14.68 9.35
N SER A 198 37.44 -14.33 9.18
CA SER A 198 38.49 -15.22 8.67
C SER A 198 38.80 -16.44 9.57
N SER A 199 38.14 -16.59 10.73
CA SER A 199 38.15 -17.80 11.56
C SER A 199 36.83 -18.60 11.50
N GLY A 200 35.89 -18.19 10.64
CA GLY A 200 34.57 -18.80 10.48
C GLY A 200 33.55 -18.41 11.55
N LYS A 201 33.86 -17.43 12.41
CA LYS A 201 33.00 -17.01 13.53
C LYS A 201 32.14 -15.81 13.17
N THR A 202 30.91 -15.77 13.66
CA THR A 202 30.01 -14.62 13.54
C THR A 202 30.20 -13.62 14.69
N PRO A 203 29.67 -12.38 14.60
CA PRO A 203 29.53 -11.49 15.75
C PRO A 203 28.79 -12.13 16.92
N ILE A 204 27.75 -12.93 16.66
CA ILE A 204 26.97 -13.65 17.69
C ILE A 204 27.88 -14.61 18.48
N ASP A 205 28.80 -15.31 17.80
CA ASP A 205 29.75 -16.21 18.46
C ASP A 205 30.74 -15.45 19.36
N TYR A 206 31.18 -14.25 18.95
CA TYR A 206 32.04 -13.41 19.77
C TYR A 206 31.31 -12.81 20.98
N ALA A 207 30.04 -12.42 20.84
CA ALA A 207 29.23 -11.99 21.98
C ALA A 207 29.10 -13.12 23.02
N LYS A 208 28.79 -14.35 22.58
CA LYS A 208 28.76 -15.54 23.45
C LYS A 208 30.11 -15.83 24.10
N GLN A 209 31.20 -15.81 23.33
CA GLN A 209 32.57 -16.04 23.85
C GLN A 209 33.05 -14.96 24.84
N GLY A 210 32.55 -13.72 24.72
CA GLY A 210 32.79 -12.65 25.69
C GLY A 210 31.88 -12.68 26.93
N GLY A 211 30.91 -13.59 27.00
CA GLY A 211 29.90 -13.65 28.06
C GLY A 211 28.79 -12.59 27.92
N HIS A 212 28.72 -11.89 26.79
CA HIS A 212 27.74 -10.84 26.49
C HIS A 212 26.42 -11.45 25.99
N HIS A 213 25.75 -12.22 26.85
CA HIS A 213 24.58 -13.03 26.49
C HIS A 213 23.41 -12.19 25.95
N GLU A 214 23.06 -11.08 26.61
CA GLU A 214 22.03 -10.13 26.15
C GLU A 214 22.32 -9.60 24.74
N LEU A 215 23.60 -9.34 24.43
CA LEU A 215 24.03 -8.91 23.10
C LEU A 215 23.97 -10.04 22.07
N ALA A 216 24.29 -11.28 22.45
CA ALA A 216 24.16 -12.43 21.58
C ALA A 216 22.69 -12.72 21.21
N GLU A 217 21.77 -12.59 22.17
CA GLU A 217 20.33 -12.71 21.95
C GLU A 217 19.79 -11.57 21.09
N ARG A 218 20.17 -10.31 21.38
CA ARG A 218 19.76 -9.16 20.57
C ARG A 218 20.33 -9.18 19.15
N LEU A 219 21.54 -9.69 18.94
CA LEU A 219 22.10 -9.90 17.60
C LEU A 219 21.33 -10.96 16.80
N VAL A 220 20.77 -11.99 17.46
CA VAL A 220 19.86 -12.95 16.80
C VAL A 220 18.54 -12.26 16.43
N GLU A 221 17.94 -11.44 17.31
CA GLU A 221 16.76 -10.63 16.92
C GLU A 221 17.05 -9.75 15.70
N ILE A 222 18.20 -9.07 15.66
CA ILE A 222 18.61 -8.22 14.55
C ILE A 222 18.77 -9.02 13.26
N GLN A 223 19.35 -10.22 13.32
CA GLN A 223 19.54 -11.10 12.16
C GLN A 223 18.22 -11.49 11.50
N TYR A 224 17.14 -11.59 12.28
CA TYR A 224 15.81 -12.01 11.79
C TYR A 224 14.78 -10.87 11.74
N GLU A 225 15.11 -9.62 12.12
CA GLU A 225 14.18 -8.45 12.19
C GLU A 225 13.32 -8.30 10.93
N LEU A 226 13.87 -8.56 9.73
CA LEU A 226 13.12 -8.55 8.48
C LEU A 226 11.97 -9.58 8.49
N THR A 227 12.30 -10.86 8.68
CA THR A 227 11.31 -11.96 8.71
C THR A 227 10.40 -11.87 9.93
N ASP A 228 10.90 -11.43 11.08
CA ASP A 228 10.13 -11.25 12.31
C ASP A 228 9.06 -10.18 12.14
N ARG A 229 9.39 -9.06 11.48
CA ARG A 229 8.42 -7.99 11.22
C ARG A 229 7.41 -8.37 10.16
N LEU A 230 7.84 -9.04 9.09
CA LEU A 230 6.92 -9.61 8.08
C LEU A 230 5.93 -10.61 8.72
N ALA A 231 6.38 -11.45 9.65
CA ALA A 231 5.51 -12.35 10.40
C ALA A 231 4.60 -11.61 11.41
N PHE A 232 5.14 -10.60 12.11
CA PHE A 232 4.39 -9.77 13.05
C PHE A 232 3.24 -9.02 12.37
N TYR A 233 3.48 -8.44 11.18
CA TYR A 233 2.46 -7.74 10.38
C TYR A 233 1.24 -8.63 10.06
N LEU A 234 1.43 -9.93 9.85
CA LEU A 234 0.35 -10.88 9.57
C LEU A 234 -0.31 -11.46 10.83
N CYS A 235 0.46 -11.69 11.90
CA CYS A 235 0.02 -12.50 13.04
C CYS A 235 -0.10 -11.74 14.38
N GLY A 236 0.36 -10.49 14.45
CA GLY A 236 0.42 -9.70 15.68
C GLY A 236 1.35 -10.28 16.77
N ARG A 237 2.28 -11.17 16.39
CA ARG A 237 3.16 -11.93 17.29
C ARG A 237 4.55 -12.09 16.68
N LYS A 238 5.61 -11.83 17.46
CA LYS A 238 6.98 -12.23 17.10
C LYS A 238 7.09 -13.76 17.06
N PRO A 239 7.95 -14.35 16.20
CA PRO A 239 8.03 -15.79 15.99
C PRO A 239 8.75 -16.61 17.08
N GLY A 240 8.79 -16.15 18.33
CA GLY A 240 9.42 -16.86 19.46
C GLY A 240 8.91 -18.29 19.75
N THR A 241 7.78 -18.68 19.15
CA THR A 241 7.30 -20.08 19.07
C THR A 241 6.82 -20.48 17.66
N CYS A 242 7.08 -19.68 16.63
CA CYS A 242 6.49 -19.87 15.29
C CYS A 242 7.48 -20.34 14.21
N HIS A 243 8.78 -20.42 14.48
CA HIS A 243 9.77 -20.95 13.53
C HIS A 243 9.38 -22.33 12.98
N ASP A 244 8.80 -23.22 13.82
CA ASP A 244 8.33 -24.54 13.40
C ASP A 244 6.83 -24.61 13.08
N GLY A 245 5.98 -23.92 13.84
CA GLY A 245 4.55 -24.21 13.86
C GLY A 245 3.67 -23.61 12.76
N PHE A 246 3.93 -22.37 12.31
CA PHE A 246 2.91 -21.59 11.58
C PHE A 246 3.26 -21.18 10.15
N LEU A 247 4.53 -21.27 9.74
CA LEU A 247 4.93 -21.03 8.34
C LEU A 247 4.49 -22.15 7.37
N SER A 248 3.88 -23.23 7.90
CA SER A 248 3.15 -24.24 7.12
C SER A 248 1.65 -23.93 6.99
N SER A 249 1.18 -22.76 7.43
CA SER A 249 -0.19 -22.30 7.23
C SER A 249 -0.48 -22.11 5.74
N SER A 250 -1.15 -23.11 5.16
CA SER A 250 -1.83 -23.15 3.86
C SER A 250 -1.95 -21.80 3.13
N SER A 251 -1.40 -21.74 1.90
CA SER A 251 -1.62 -20.65 0.95
C SER A 251 -3.11 -20.29 0.90
N LEU A 252 -3.45 -19.05 1.25
CA LEU A 252 -4.85 -18.59 1.33
C LEU A 252 -5.56 -18.67 -0.02
N ASP A 253 -4.79 -18.51 -1.10
CA ASP A 253 -5.21 -18.83 -2.46
C ASP A 253 -4.49 -20.09 -2.97
N LEU A 254 -5.24 -21.00 -3.59
CA LEU A 254 -4.74 -22.21 -4.26
C LEU A 254 -4.75 -22.08 -5.79
N SER A 255 -5.00 -20.88 -6.33
CA SER A 255 -5.03 -20.62 -7.77
C SER A 255 -3.71 -20.94 -8.48
N GLU A 256 -3.82 -21.28 -9.76
CA GLU A 256 -2.65 -21.46 -10.62
C GLU A 256 -1.84 -20.17 -10.78
N LEU A 257 -2.47 -19.00 -10.63
CA LEU A 257 -1.78 -17.71 -10.66
C LEU A 257 -0.89 -17.54 -9.42
N ALA A 258 -1.38 -17.87 -8.22
CA ALA A 258 -0.59 -17.87 -6.99
C ALA A 258 0.57 -18.87 -7.08
N LYS A 259 0.32 -20.11 -7.56
CA LYS A 259 1.37 -21.12 -7.79
C LYS A 259 2.43 -20.65 -8.80
N ALA A 260 2.02 -19.98 -9.88
CA ALA A 260 2.94 -19.43 -10.88
C ALA A 260 3.76 -18.26 -10.34
N ALA A 261 3.14 -17.36 -9.57
CA ALA A 261 3.84 -16.27 -8.87
C ALA A 261 4.88 -16.83 -7.87
N LYS A 262 4.50 -17.85 -7.09
CA LYS A 262 5.41 -18.56 -6.19
C LYS A 262 6.57 -19.20 -6.93
N LYS A 263 6.33 -19.91 -8.05
CA LYS A 263 7.41 -20.46 -8.89
C LYS A 263 8.38 -19.37 -9.38
N LYS A 264 7.89 -18.17 -9.75
CA LYS A 264 8.74 -17.03 -10.13
C LYS A 264 9.56 -16.45 -8.96
N LEU A 265 8.95 -16.29 -7.77
CA LEU A 265 9.68 -15.91 -6.56
C LEU A 265 10.79 -16.93 -6.24
N GLN A 266 10.48 -18.22 -6.38
CA GLN A 266 11.40 -19.32 -6.08
C GLN A 266 12.57 -19.45 -7.08
N SER A 267 12.45 -18.87 -8.28
CA SER A 267 13.54 -18.82 -9.28
C SER A 267 14.51 -17.64 -9.09
N LEU A 268 14.22 -16.69 -8.21
CA LEU A 268 15.18 -15.62 -7.87
C LEU A 268 16.41 -16.22 -7.16
N ASN A 269 17.60 -15.71 -7.49
CA ASN A 269 18.80 -15.94 -6.69
C ASN A 269 18.66 -15.25 -5.31
N ASN A 270 19.53 -15.59 -4.35
CA ASN A 270 19.41 -15.07 -2.98
C ASN A 270 19.46 -13.54 -2.92
N HIS A 271 20.40 -12.91 -3.62
CA HIS A 271 20.53 -11.45 -3.67
C HIS A 271 19.23 -10.76 -4.16
N LEU A 272 18.69 -11.16 -5.31
CA LEU A 272 17.45 -10.58 -5.85
C LEU A 272 16.22 -10.89 -4.98
N PHE A 273 16.23 -12.03 -4.27
CA PHE A 273 15.21 -12.36 -3.28
C PHE A 273 15.30 -11.48 -2.03
N GLU A 274 16.50 -11.22 -1.52
CA GLU A 274 16.76 -10.31 -0.41
C GLU A 274 16.39 -8.87 -0.76
N GLU A 275 16.68 -8.42 -1.99
CA GLU A 275 16.25 -7.10 -2.50
C GLU A 275 14.73 -6.94 -2.51
N LEU A 276 14.00 -7.95 -3.00
CA LEU A 276 12.54 -7.98 -2.99
C LEU A 276 11.98 -8.07 -1.55
N ALA A 277 12.63 -8.83 -0.67
CA ALA A 277 12.24 -8.94 0.73
C ALA A 277 12.41 -7.61 1.48
N MET A 278 13.47 -6.84 1.18
CA MET A 278 13.64 -5.46 1.68
C MET A 278 12.59 -4.50 1.10
N ASP A 279 12.27 -4.61 -0.19
CA ASP A 279 11.24 -3.76 -0.82
C ASP A 279 9.84 -4.02 -0.24
N VAL A 280 9.52 -5.26 0.17
CA VAL A 280 8.27 -5.62 0.87
C VAL A 280 8.31 -5.26 2.36
N TYR A 281 9.46 -5.38 3.03
CA TYR A 281 9.67 -4.89 4.40
C TYR A 281 9.44 -3.37 4.51
N ASP A 282 9.91 -2.60 3.52
CA ASP A 282 9.67 -1.17 3.42
C ASP A 282 8.18 -0.83 3.30
N GLU A 283 7.41 -1.59 2.51
CA GLU A 283 5.94 -1.40 2.40
C GLU A 283 5.20 -1.80 3.70
N VAL A 284 5.68 -2.81 4.44
CA VAL A 284 5.18 -3.10 5.79
C VAL A 284 5.46 -1.94 6.74
N ASP A 285 6.69 -1.41 6.77
CA ASP A 285 7.06 -0.24 7.57
C ASP A 285 6.18 0.98 7.23
N ARG A 286 5.90 1.20 5.94
CA ARG A 286 5.00 2.26 5.46
C ARG A 286 3.55 2.06 5.94
N ARG A 287 2.98 0.86 5.79
CA ARG A 287 1.60 0.52 6.18
C ARG A 287 1.41 0.57 7.71
N GLU A 288 2.39 0.10 8.48
CA GLU A 288 2.38 0.24 9.94
C GLU A 288 2.49 1.71 10.36
N ALA A 289 3.35 2.50 9.71
CA ALA A 289 3.46 3.93 9.98
C ALA A 289 2.18 4.71 9.62
N ASP A 290 1.46 4.34 8.55
CA ASP A 290 0.13 4.90 8.24
C ASP A 290 -0.87 4.59 9.36
N ALA A 291 -0.93 3.33 9.83
CA ALA A 291 -1.86 2.93 10.88
C ALA A 291 -1.58 3.63 12.22
N VAL A 292 -0.30 3.77 12.60
CA VAL A 292 0.08 4.54 13.79
C VAL A 292 -0.23 6.03 13.61
N TRP A 293 0.06 6.61 12.44
CA TRP A 293 -0.22 8.01 12.16
C TRP A 293 -1.72 8.36 12.27
N LEU A 294 -2.58 7.53 11.69
CA LEU A 294 -4.04 7.65 11.82
C LEU A 294 -4.54 7.47 13.26
N ALA A 295 -3.80 6.77 14.11
CA ALA A 295 -4.14 6.55 15.52
C ALA A 295 -3.57 7.62 16.47
N THR A 296 -2.52 8.36 16.08
CA THR A 296 -1.90 9.41 16.92
C THR A 296 -2.30 10.83 16.53
N GLN A 297 -2.69 11.08 15.27
CA GLN A 297 -3.03 12.44 14.82
C GLN A 297 -4.44 12.88 15.20
N ASN A 298 -4.57 14.19 15.47
CA ASN A 298 -5.87 14.84 15.59
C ASN A 298 -6.56 14.95 14.22
N HIS A 299 -7.89 14.90 14.21
CA HIS A 299 -8.71 14.98 12.99
C HIS A 299 -8.42 16.23 12.12
N SER A 300 -8.05 17.35 12.74
CA SER A 300 -7.67 18.57 12.01
C SER A 300 -6.37 18.41 11.21
N THR A 301 -5.38 17.69 11.76
CA THR A 301 -4.14 17.37 11.05
C THR A 301 -4.44 16.50 9.83
N LEU A 302 -5.18 15.41 10.03
CA LEU A 302 -5.47 14.42 8.98
C LEU A 302 -6.27 14.99 7.79
N VAL A 303 -7.16 15.97 8.03
CA VAL A 303 -7.93 16.65 6.97
C VAL A 303 -7.11 17.70 6.21
N THR A 304 -6.07 18.27 6.83
CA THR A 304 -5.24 19.33 6.24
C THR A 304 -3.94 18.80 5.61
N GLU A 305 -3.62 17.52 5.77
CA GLU A 305 -2.32 16.98 5.38
C GLU A 305 -2.20 16.70 3.88
N THR A 306 -1.39 17.51 3.19
CA THR A 306 -1.04 17.33 1.77
C THR A 306 0.25 16.52 1.55
N THR A 307 0.89 16.01 2.62
CA THR A 307 2.17 15.28 2.57
C THR A 307 2.08 13.77 2.45
N VAL A 308 0.91 13.16 2.60
CA VAL A 308 0.77 11.69 2.59
C VAL A 308 1.05 11.14 1.19
N VAL A 309 2.26 10.64 0.97
CA VAL A 309 2.61 9.87 -0.22
C VAL A 309 2.00 8.46 -0.05
N PRO A 310 1.02 8.06 -0.89
CA PRO A 310 0.25 6.83 -0.67
C PRO A 310 1.00 5.55 -1.09
N PHE A 311 2.31 5.64 -1.29
CA PHE A 311 3.23 4.60 -1.74
C PHE A 311 4.65 4.91 -1.28
N LEU A 312 5.59 3.98 -1.48
CA LEU A 312 6.98 4.18 -1.09
C LEU A 312 7.64 5.38 -1.83
N PRO A 313 8.26 6.34 -1.11
CA PRO A 313 9.03 7.41 -1.72
C PRO A 313 10.15 6.88 -2.62
N VAL A 314 10.45 7.65 -3.67
CA VAL A 314 11.54 7.36 -4.62
C VAL A 314 12.87 7.41 -3.89
N ASN A 315 13.70 6.39 -4.06
CA ASN A 315 15.11 6.40 -3.70
C ASN A 315 15.94 6.75 -4.95
N PRO A 316 16.70 7.87 -4.98
CA PRO A 316 17.57 8.21 -6.11
C PRO A 316 18.60 7.13 -6.46
N GLU A 317 19.06 6.37 -5.46
CA GLU A 317 20.07 5.30 -5.63
C GLU A 317 19.49 4.03 -6.29
N TYR A 318 18.18 3.98 -6.56
CA TYR A 318 17.51 2.85 -7.19
C TYR A 318 17.07 3.19 -8.61
N SER A 319 17.16 2.20 -9.51
CA SER A 319 16.65 2.32 -10.88
C SER A 319 15.16 2.67 -10.91
N SER A 320 14.73 3.31 -12.00
CA SER A 320 13.31 3.61 -12.26
C SER A 320 12.43 2.36 -12.15
N THR A 321 12.90 1.24 -12.68
CA THR A 321 12.24 -0.08 -12.60
C THR A 321 12.05 -0.54 -11.15
N ARG A 322 13.07 -0.44 -10.29
CA ARG A 322 12.95 -0.85 -8.88
C ARG A 322 12.06 0.09 -8.09
N ASN A 323 12.19 1.41 -8.28
CA ASN A 323 11.28 2.39 -7.67
C ASN A 323 9.82 2.15 -8.09
N GLN A 324 9.56 1.85 -9.36
CA GLN A 324 8.23 1.48 -9.85
C GLN A 324 7.73 0.16 -9.25
N GLY A 325 8.61 -0.83 -9.05
CA GLY A 325 8.30 -2.08 -8.35
C GLY A 325 7.86 -1.84 -6.91
N ARG A 326 8.67 -1.10 -6.14
CA ARG A 326 8.37 -0.66 -4.76
C ARG A 326 7.03 0.08 -4.67
N GLN A 327 6.77 1.02 -5.59
CA GLN A 327 5.51 1.78 -5.60
C GLN A 327 4.29 0.95 -6.01
N LYS A 328 4.46 -0.09 -6.84
CA LYS A 328 3.38 -1.03 -7.18
C LYS A 328 2.89 -1.82 -5.96
N LEU A 329 3.72 -2.05 -4.93
CA LEU A 329 3.30 -2.78 -3.72
C LEU A 329 2.14 -2.09 -2.97
N ALA A 330 2.07 -0.76 -3.00
CA ALA A 330 0.97 0.00 -2.41
C ALA A 330 -0.40 -0.25 -3.08
N ARG A 331 -0.41 -0.78 -4.32
CA ARG A 331 -1.64 -1.17 -5.03
C ARG A 331 -2.19 -2.54 -4.61
N PHE A 332 -1.41 -3.36 -3.90
CA PHE A 332 -1.82 -4.70 -3.47
C PHE A 332 -2.86 -4.57 -2.35
N ASN A 333 -4.03 -5.18 -2.55
CA ASN A 333 -5.04 -5.28 -1.51
C ASN A 333 -4.55 -6.19 -0.36
N ALA A 334 -5.27 -6.21 0.76
CA ALA A 334 -4.85 -6.92 1.97
C ALA A 334 -4.56 -8.42 1.74
N HIS A 335 -5.34 -9.09 0.88
CA HIS A 335 -5.17 -10.52 0.58
C HIS A 335 -3.99 -10.79 -0.37
N GLU A 336 -3.85 -9.96 -1.42
CA GLU A 336 -2.70 -10.04 -2.35
C GLU A 336 -1.38 -9.80 -1.62
N PHE A 337 -1.32 -8.77 -0.77
CA PHE A 337 -0.14 -8.44 0.00
C PHE A 337 0.17 -9.51 1.07
N ALA A 338 -0.85 -10.03 1.76
CA ALA A 338 -0.65 -11.14 2.70
C ALA A 338 -0.09 -12.39 2.02
N THR A 339 -0.58 -12.72 0.81
CA THR A 339 -0.07 -13.87 0.03
C THR A 339 1.41 -13.69 -0.32
N LEU A 340 1.81 -12.50 -0.78
CA LEU A 340 3.21 -12.18 -1.07
C LEU A 340 4.11 -12.29 0.18
N VAL A 341 3.65 -11.77 1.32
CA VAL A 341 4.42 -11.85 2.58
C VAL A 341 4.55 -13.29 3.07
N ILE A 342 3.50 -14.10 3.00
CA ILE A 342 3.54 -15.55 3.34
C ILE A 342 4.53 -16.29 2.43
N ASP A 343 4.52 -16.00 1.13
CA ASP A 343 5.44 -16.64 0.18
C ASP A 343 6.89 -16.24 0.41
N ILE A 344 7.18 -14.97 0.72
CA ILE A 344 8.53 -14.52 1.09
C ILE A 344 9.00 -15.19 2.39
N LEU A 345 8.16 -15.25 3.43
CA LEU A 345 8.51 -15.91 4.70
C LEU A 345 8.78 -17.41 4.52
N GLY A 346 7.95 -18.10 3.74
CA GLY A 346 8.14 -19.52 3.41
C GLY A 346 9.42 -19.75 2.59
N ASP A 347 9.76 -18.85 1.68
CA ASP A 347 10.96 -18.99 0.86
C ASP A 347 12.26 -18.62 1.60
N ALA A 348 12.21 -17.65 2.51
CA ALA A 348 13.31 -17.34 3.42
C ALA A 348 13.66 -18.56 4.28
N LYS A 349 12.66 -19.23 4.89
CA LYS A 349 12.87 -20.48 5.63
C LYS A 349 13.46 -21.58 4.73
N ARG A 350 12.97 -21.76 3.50
CA ARG A 350 13.52 -22.73 2.53
C ARG A 350 15.00 -22.49 2.24
N ARG A 351 15.38 -21.23 1.99
CA ARG A 351 16.76 -20.83 1.67
C ARG A 351 17.71 -21.02 2.86
N GLN A 352 17.28 -20.63 4.06
CA GLN A 352 18.03 -20.86 5.32
C GLN A 352 18.25 -22.36 5.58
N GLN A 353 17.30 -23.22 5.20
CA GLN A 353 17.39 -24.68 5.34
C GLN A 353 18.12 -25.37 4.18
N GLY A 354 18.68 -24.63 3.21
CA GLY A 354 19.41 -25.19 2.06
C GLY A 354 18.57 -26.12 1.16
N SER A 355 17.25 -26.07 1.26
CA SER A 355 16.37 -27.06 0.63
C SER A 355 16.18 -26.79 -0.88
N PRO A 356 16.38 -27.79 -1.75
CA PRO A 356 16.32 -27.60 -3.20
C PRO A 356 14.91 -27.24 -3.69
N VAL A 357 14.83 -26.58 -4.86
CA VAL A 357 13.55 -26.20 -5.48
C VAL A 357 12.71 -27.45 -5.78
N PRO A 358 11.43 -27.53 -5.34
CA PRO A 358 10.59 -28.74 -5.51
C PRO A 358 10.21 -29.17 -6.93
N GLY A 359 10.89 -28.68 -7.98
CA GLY A 359 10.65 -29.03 -9.39
C GLY A 359 11.83 -29.70 -10.11
N SER A 360 12.99 -29.87 -9.47
CA SER A 360 14.19 -30.40 -10.14
C SER A 360 14.08 -31.86 -10.59
N LYS A 361 13.19 -32.66 -9.97
CA LYS A 361 13.00 -34.08 -10.31
C LYS A 361 12.19 -34.30 -11.59
N GLU A 362 11.19 -33.45 -11.87
CA GLU A 362 10.33 -33.58 -13.05
C GLU A 362 11.13 -33.38 -14.35
N ASN A 363 12.05 -32.41 -14.36
CA ASN A 363 12.90 -32.11 -15.52
C ASN A 363 13.87 -33.26 -15.85
N VAL A 364 14.41 -33.96 -14.85
CA VAL A 364 15.36 -35.08 -15.06
C VAL A 364 14.66 -36.28 -15.70
N GLU A 365 13.42 -36.58 -15.31
CA GLU A 365 12.66 -37.69 -15.92
C GLU A 365 12.28 -37.41 -17.38
N LEU A 366 11.97 -36.15 -17.71
CA LEU A 366 11.71 -35.72 -19.09
C LEU A 366 12.96 -35.84 -19.97
N ILE A 367 14.13 -35.41 -19.48
CA ILE A 367 15.40 -35.54 -20.22
C ILE A 367 15.72 -37.03 -20.49
N LEU A 368 15.57 -37.90 -19.49
CA LEU A 368 15.80 -39.35 -19.64
C LEU A 368 14.81 -40.02 -20.61
N LYS A 369 13.57 -39.51 -20.72
CA LYS A 369 12.60 -39.97 -21.72
C LYS A 369 12.95 -39.52 -23.14
N SER A 370 13.42 -38.29 -23.32
CA SER A 370 13.83 -37.77 -24.64
C SER A 370 15.07 -38.49 -25.20
N ILE A 371 16.05 -38.82 -24.36
CA ILE A 371 17.28 -39.52 -24.78
C ILE A 371 16.98 -40.89 -25.40
N ASN A 372 15.93 -41.59 -24.95
CA ASN A 372 15.54 -42.90 -25.47
C ASN A 372 14.78 -42.86 -26.82
N SER A 373 14.46 -41.68 -27.39
CA SER A 373 13.60 -41.60 -28.59
C SER A 373 14.22 -40.95 -29.83
N GLN A 374 15.49 -40.54 -29.82
CA GLN A 374 16.13 -39.86 -30.96
C GLN A 374 17.50 -40.44 -31.30
N HIS A 375 17.50 -41.42 -32.21
CA HIS A 375 18.70 -41.95 -32.84
C HIS A 375 18.56 -41.82 -34.36
N SER A 376 18.86 -40.65 -34.94
CA SER A 376 19.17 -40.43 -36.38
C SER A 376 19.46 -38.96 -36.74
N SER A 377 20.20 -38.78 -37.84
CA SER A 377 20.35 -37.57 -38.67
C SER A 377 20.76 -36.23 -38.01
N GLU A 378 22.08 -36.06 -37.91
CA GLU A 378 22.88 -35.01 -38.56
C GLU A 378 22.55 -33.51 -38.39
N ALA A 379 23.64 -32.77 -38.13
CA ALA A 379 23.73 -31.34 -37.85
C ALA A 379 23.36 -30.40 -38.99
N GLN A 380 22.96 -29.17 -38.61
CA GLN A 380 23.51 -27.97 -39.24
C GLN A 380 23.63 -26.82 -38.23
N ASP A 381 24.46 -25.84 -38.56
CA ASP A 381 25.03 -24.82 -37.68
C ASP A 381 24.70 -23.42 -38.23
N ASN A 382 24.31 -22.46 -37.36
CA ASN A 382 24.21 -21.04 -37.71
C ASN A 382 24.04 -20.13 -36.46
N ASP A 383 24.97 -19.21 -36.24
CA ASP A 383 24.89 -18.14 -35.24
C ASP A 383 23.96 -16.99 -35.67
N GLN A 384 23.10 -16.49 -34.77
CA GLN A 384 22.69 -15.07 -34.79
C GLN A 384 22.15 -14.62 -33.40
N PRO A 385 22.50 -13.41 -32.89
CA PRO A 385 22.11 -12.97 -31.55
C PRO A 385 20.73 -12.30 -31.49
N ASP A 386 19.97 -12.60 -30.42
CA ASP A 386 18.67 -11.97 -30.13
C ASP A 386 18.82 -10.50 -29.73
N TYR A 387 18.20 -9.61 -30.50
CA TYR A 387 18.10 -8.18 -30.21
C TYR A 387 16.69 -7.85 -29.71
N ASP A 388 16.54 -7.60 -28.41
CA ASP A 388 15.22 -7.39 -27.79
C ASP A 388 14.54 -6.11 -28.29
N SER A 389 13.23 -6.20 -28.54
CA SER A 389 12.46 -5.16 -29.23
C SER A 389 11.96 -4.11 -28.23
N VAL A 390 12.67 -2.99 -28.14
CA VAL A 390 12.23 -1.81 -27.38
C VAL A 390 10.88 -1.30 -27.90
N ALA A 391 9.97 -0.97 -26.98
CA ALA A 391 8.72 -0.32 -27.33
C ALA A 391 8.99 1.13 -27.75
N SER A 392 8.59 1.49 -28.97
CA SER A 392 8.61 2.86 -29.48
C SER A 392 7.38 3.64 -29.03
N ASP A 393 7.56 4.76 -28.34
CA ASP A 393 6.56 5.81 -28.25
C ASP A 393 6.44 6.49 -29.63
N GLU A 394 5.28 6.43 -30.28
CA GLU A 394 4.84 7.42 -31.29
C GLU A 394 3.38 7.18 -31.70
N ASP A 395 2.49 8.13 -31.38
CA ASP A 395 1.17 8.31 -32.02
C ASP A 395 0.62 9.71 -31.64
N ALA A 396 1.03 10.74 -32.37
CA ALA A 396 0.69 12.13 -32.06
C ALA A 396 0.71 13.08 -33.28
N ASP A 397 -0.41 13.16 -34.00
CA ASP A 397 -0.80 14.30 -34.86
C ASP A 397 -2.28 14.64 -34.53
N LEU A 398 -2.73 15.87 -34.25
CA LEU A 398 -2.47 17.22 -34.80
C LEU A 398 -3.29 17.58 -36.06
N ASP A 399 -4.46 18.19 -35.84
CA ASP A 399 -4.81 19.53 -36.37
C ASP A 399 -6.10 20.03 -35.67
N ALA A 400 -6.11 21.18 -34.99
CA ALA A 400 -6.30 22.55 -35.50
C ALA A 400 -7.78 22.96 -35.73
N ALA A 401 -8.24 24.18 -35.40
CA ALA A 401 -7.69 25.24 -34.55
C ALA A 401 -8.79 26.27 -34.18
N THR A 402 -8.64 27.02 -33.09
CA THR A 402 -9.00 28.45 -32.94
C THR A 402 -8.67 28.95 -31.52
N ALA A 403 -8.46 30.26 -31.34
CA ALA A 403 -7.96 30.83 -30.09
C ALA A 403 -8.67 32.12 -29.65
N LYS A 404 -8.81 32.32 -28.32
CA LYS A 404 -8.65 33.61 -27.60
C LYS A 404 -8.73 33.44 -26.07
N ALA A 405 -8.04 34.33 -25.37
CA ALA A 405 -8.01 34.51 -23.90
C ALA A 405 -8.76 35.84 -23.54
N PRO A 406 -8.75 36.44 -22.30
CA PRO A 406 -7.98 36.11 -21.08
C PRO A 406 -8.61 36.38 -19.66
N ARG A 407 -7.89 35.91 -18.62
CA ARG A 407 -7.61 36.54 -17.28
C ARG A 407 -8.67 36.78 -16.16
N GLN A 408 -8.23 36.39 -14.94
CA GLN A 408 -8.30 37.06 -13.60
C GLN A 408 -9.47 36.83 -12.58
N LYS A 409 -9.07 36.38 -11.36
CA LYS A 409 -9.46 36.69 -9.93
C LYS A 409 -10.90 37.21 -9.62
N SER A 410 -11.57 36.89 -8.50
CA SER A 410 -11.09 36.81 -7.09
C SER A 410 -12.10 36.25 -6.03
N LEU A 411 -11.57 35.71 -4.92
CA LEU A 411 -12.03 35.79 -3.49
C LEU A 411 -13.42 35.29 -2.98
N ASP A 412 -13.37 34.20 -2.20
CA ASP A 412 -13.82 33.95 -0.80
C ASP A 412 -15.15 34.50 -0.21
N SER A 413 -16.03 33.58 0.25
CA SER A 413 -16.45 33.35 1.67
C SER A 413 -17.50 32.21 1.72
N ASP A 414 -17.33 31.12 2.50
CA ASP A 414 -17.64 30.93 3.95
C ASP A 414 -19.12 31.20 4.30
N LEU A 415 -19.90 30.33 4.99
CA LEU A 415 -19.69 29.31 6.05
C LEU A 415 -20.72 28.15 5.89
N SER A 416 -20.77 27.00 6.60
CA SER A 416 -19.93 26.30 7.60
C SER A 416 -20.44 24.84 7.67
N ASP A 417 -19.58 23.84 7.84
CA ASP A 417 -19.97 22.42 8.01
C ASP A 417 -19.35 21.82 9.29
N GLY A 418 -20.06 20.90 9.96
CA GLY A 418 -19.81 20.52 11.37
C GLY A 418 -19.70 19.00 11.62
N PRO A 419 -18.61 18.50 12.26
CA PRO A 419 -18.34 17.07 12.34
C PRO A 419 -19.13 16.31 13.43
N ILE A 420 -19.42 15.04 13.12
CA ILE A 420 -20.17 14.06 13.92
C ILE A 420 -19.49 13.75 15.26
N THR A 421 -20.28 13.53 16.32
CA THR A 421 -19.78 13.29 17.68
C THR A 421 -19.31 11.85 17.93
N ALA A 422 -18.44 11.68 18.92
CA ALA A 422 -17.94 10.37 19.33
C ALA A 422 -19.05 9.40 19.82
N GLN A 423 -20.18 9.93 20.29
CA GLN A 423 -21.31 9.12 20.75
C GLN A 423 -22.08 8.49 19.57
N GLU A 424 -22.23 9.22 18.47
CA GLU A 424 -22.83 8.72 17.22
C GLU A 424 -21.93 7.66 16.56
N TYR A 425 -20.61 7.91 16.52
CA TYR A 425 -19.64 6.91 16.07
C TYR A 425 -19.73 5.59 16.86
N LEU A 426 -19.91 5.67 18.19
CA LEU A 426 -20.03 4.48 19.04
C LEU A 426 -21.36 3.74 18.82
N GLN A 427 -22.45 4.45 18.53
CA GLN A 427 -23.72 3.82 18.12
C GLN A 427 -23.58 3.09 16.78
N VAL A 428 -22.97 3.72 15.77
CA VAL A 428 -22.72 3.10 14.45
C VAL A 428 -21.84 1.86 14.59
N LYS A 429 -20.78 1.91 15.40
CA LYS A 429 -19.92 0.75 15.70
C LYS A 429 -20.70 -0.42 16.32
N ASN A 430 -21.56 -0.14 17.31
CA ASN A 430 -22.37 -1.18 17.96
C ASN A 430 -23.45 -1.76 17.02
N ALA A 431 -24.06 -0.94 16.16
CA ALA A 431 -24.99 -1.39 15.14
C ALA A 431 -24.32 -2.29 14.08
N LEU A 432 -23.07 -2.00 13.71
CA LEU A 432 -22.29 -2.81 12.78
C LEU A 432 -22.02 -4.21 13.35
N VAL A 433 -21.55 -4.31 14.60
CA VAL A 433 -21.32 -5.61 15.29
C VAL A 433 -22.61 -6.43 15.41
N ALA A 434 -23.75 -5.78 15.70
CA ALA A 434 -25.06 -6.44 15.72
C ALA A 434 -25.48 -6.97 14.34
N SER A 435 -25.11 -6.27 13.26
CA SER A 435 -25.34 -6.70 11.88
C SER A 435 -24.49 -7.92 11.52
N GLU A 436 -23.19 -7.91 11.85
CA GLU A 436 -22.28 -9.05 11.62
C GLU A 436 -22.74 -10.33 12.32
N ALA A 437 -23.16 -10.23 13.59
CA ALA A 437 -23.72 -11.36 14.32
C ALA A 437 -24.96 -11.96 13.63
N LYS A 438 -25.84 -11.10 13.09
CA LYS A 438 -27.06 -11.52 12.37
C LYS A 438 -26.74 -12.14 11.00
N ILE A 439 -25.71 -11.66 10.31
CA ILE A 439 -25.19 -12.26 9.07
C ILE A 439 -24.63 -13.67 9.35
N GLN A 440 -23.85 -13.85 10.42
CA GLN A 440 -23.35 -15.17 10.82
C GLN A 440 -24.48 -16.15 11.18
N GLN A 441 -25.57 -15.66 11.77
CA GLN A 441 -26.75 -16.45 12.10
C GLN A 441 -27.48 -16.92 10.82
N LEU A 442 -27.63 -16.04 9.82
CA LEU A 442 -28.21 -16.38 8.52
C LEU A 442 -27.32 -17.36 7.72
N MET A 443 -25.99 -17.25 7.80
CA MET A 443 -25.07 -18.23 7.19
C MET A 443 -25.12 -19.63 7.83
N LYS A 444 -25.62 -19.76 9.07
CA LYS A 444 -25.90 -21.06 9.69
C LYS A 444 -27.24 -21.64 9.22
N ALA A 445 -28.26 -20.81 9.01
CA ALA A 445 -29.56 -21.25 8.49
C ALA A 445 -29.45 -21.84 7.07
N SER A 446 -28.76 -21.15 6.15
CA SER A 446 -28.60 -21.61 4.75
C SER A 446 -27.73 -22.87 4.59
N LYS A 447 -27.04 -23.32 5.66
CA LYS A 447 -26.35 -24.61 5.71
C LYS A 447 -27.27 -25.79 6.04
N LEU A 448 -28.44 -25.56 6.65
CA LEU A 448 -29.41 -26.61 6.97
C LEU A 448 -30.35 -26.93 5.79
N GLU A 449 -30.75 -25.92 5.02
CA GLU A 449 -31.64 -26.10 3.86
C GLU A 449 -31.03 -26.95 2.72
N LYS A 450 -29.70 -27.03 2.64
CA LYS A 450 -28.97 -27.80 1.60
C LYS A 450 -28.92 -29.32 1.80
N GLN A 451 -29.66 -29.88 2.76
CA GLN A 451 -29.70 -31.35 2.98
C GLN A 451 -31.03 -32.02 2.54
N SER A 452 -31.92 -31.31 1.83
CA SER A 452 -33.25 -31.84 1.46
C SER A 452 -33.62 -31.65 -0.02
N SER A 453 -33.18 -32.55 -0.91
CA SER A 453 -33.94 -33.00 -2.12
C SER A 453 -33.17 -34.04 -2.97
N LEU A 454 -33.91 -35.02 -3.51
CA LEU A 454 -33.52 -35.94 -4.61
C LEU A 454 -34.78 -36.24 -5.50
N PRO A 455 -34.66 -36.75 -6.74
CA PRO A 455 -35.64 -36.43 -7.81
C PRO A 455 -36.24 -37.59 -8.65
N GLU A 456 -37.41 -37.32 -9.28
CA GLU A 456 -38.12 -37.98 -10.42
C GLU A 456 -38.98 -36.89 -11.14
N GLY A 457 -39.60 -37.00 -12.34
CA GLY A 457 -39.72 -38.04 -13.39
C GLY A 457 -41.20 -38.39 -13.74
N ASP A 458 -41.70 -38.52 -14.98
CA ASP A 458 -41.31 -38.05 -16.34
C ASP A 458 -42.51 -38.20 -17.34
N TYR A 459 -42.34 -37.90 -18.65
CA TYR A 459 -43.13 -38.28 -19.85
C TYR A 459 -44.42 -37.52 -20.31
N ASP A 460 -44.27 -36.80 -21.45
CA ASP A 460 -44.86 -37.04 -22.80
C ASP A 460 -46.28 -36.59 -23.34
N ASN A 461 -46.23 -36.07 -24.60
CA ASN A 461 -47.10 -36.05 -25.81
C ASN A 461 -48.56 -35.51 -26.05
N THR A 462 -48.68 -34.95 -27.29
CA THR A 462 -49.76 -34.99 -28.33
C THR A 462 -51.02 -34.07 -28.42
N ALA A 463 -51.01 -33.27 -29.52
CA ALA A 463 -52.01 -33.15 -30.61
C ALA A 463 -53.37 -32.38 -30.48
N GLY A 464 -53.77 -31.67 -31.55
CA GLY A 464 -55.12 -31.06 -31.72
C GLY A 464 -55.28 -30.03 -32.88
N THR A 465 -55.87 -30.45 -34.01
CA THR A 465 -56.31 -29.67 -35.19
C THR A 465 -57.45 -28.67 -34.92
N GLY A 466 -57.80 -27.67 -35.75
CA GLY A 466 -57.34 -27.17 -37.07
C GLY A 466 -58.39 -26.24 -37.74
N GLY A 467 -58.07 -25.49 -38.81
CA GLY A 467 -59.05 -24.63 -39.53
C GLY A 467 -58.47 -23.66 -40.59
N ARG A 468 -59.25 -23.35 -41.65
CA ARG A 468 -58.92 -22.54 -42.86
C ARG A 468 -60.23 -22.05 -43.53
N PRO A 469 -60.23 -21.23 -44.61
CA PRO A 469 -59.50 -19.98 -44.89
C PRO A 469 -60.46 -18.89 -45.46
N HIS A 470 -59.96 -17.70 -45.89
CA HIS A 470 -60.28 -17.17 -47.23
C HIS A 470 -59.43 -15.94 -47.67
N THR A 471 -59.18 -15.92 -48.98
CA THR A 471 -58.79 -14.83 -49.92
C THR A 471 -59.27 -13.41 -49.54
N ARG A 472 -58.66 -12.28 -49.95
CA ARG A 472 -57.75 -11.93 -51.08
C ARG A 472 -57.09 -10.55 -50.77
N GLY A 473 -55.92 -10.11 -51.24
CA GLY A 473 -54.85 -10.76 -52.02
C GLY A 473 -54.14 -9.79 -53.00
N GLY A 474 -53.14 -8.99 -52.56
CA GLY A 474 -52.42 -7.99 -53.36
C GLY A 474 -50.88 -7.99 -53.19
N ARG A 475 -50.14 -7.60 -54.23
CA ARG A 475 -48.65 -7.52 -54.32
C ARG A 475 -48.15 -6.14 -53.82
N GLN A 476 -46.88 -5.85 -53.51
CA GLN A 476 -45.59 -6.46 -53.90
C GLN A 476 -44.56 -6.40 -52.71
N PRO A 477 -43.20 -6.46 -52.83
CA PRO A 477 -42.45 -7.52 -52.15
C PRO A 477 -41.55 -7.13 -50.96
N ALA A 478 -41.32 -8.12 -50.09
CA ALA A 478 -40.08 -8.41 -49.36
C ALA A 478 -39.39 -7.30 -48.53
N ALA A 479 -39.84 -7.13 -47.29
CA ALA A 479 -38.96 -6.80 -46.16
C ALA A 479 -39.28 -7.72 -44.98
N GLN A 480 -38.28 -8.41 -44.41
CA GLN A 480 -38.52 -9.45 -43.40
C GLN A 480 -38.80 -8.85 -42.02
N ARG A 481 -40.08 -8.65 -41.67
CA ARG A 481 -40.49 -8.50 -40.27
C ARG A 481 -40.42 -9.84 -39.52
N ARG A 482 -39.20 -10.24 -39.14
CA ARG A 482 -39.00 -11.25 -38.08
C ARG A 482 -39.43 -10.64 -36.74
N SER A 483 -40.18 -11.40 -35.94
CA SER A 483 -40.38 -11.11 -34.53
C SER A 483 -39.05 -11.27 -33.77
N PRO A 484 -38.59 -10.29 -32.98
CA PRO A 484 -37.35 -10.40 -32.24
C PRO A 484 -37.52 -11.33 -31.02
N ALA A 485 -37.03 -12.55 -31.14
CA ALA A 485 -37.03 -13.53 -30.06
C ALA A 485 -35.77 -13.38 -29.19
N SER A 486 -35.95 -12.93 -27.94
CA SER A 486 -35.06 -13.23 -26.80
C SER A 486 -33.55 -12.97 -26.97
N SER A 487 -33.14 -11.90 -27.64
CA SER A 487 -31.77 -11.38 -27.55
C SER A 487 -31.57 -10.56 -26.27
N LEU A 488 -30.35 -10.58 -25.72
CA LEU A 488 -29.91 -9.56 -24.75
C LEU A 488 -29.72 -8.20 -25.49
N PRO A 489 -29.79 -7.07 -24.77
CA PRO A 489 -29.41 -5.78 -25.35
C PRO A 489 -27.91 -5.72 -25.68
N SER A 490 -27.54 -4.84 -26.60
CA SER A 490 -26.13 -4.64 -26.92
C SER A 490 -25.38 -4.09 -25.70
N THR A 491 -24.11 -4.46 -25.57
CA THR A 491 -23.26 -3.95 -24.48
C THR A 491 -23.13 -2.42 -24.57
N GLU A 492 -23.11 -1.88 -25.79
CA GLU A 492 -23.02 -0.44 -26.08
C GLU A 492 -24.27 0.33 -25.61
N ASP A 493 -25.47 -0.18 -25.88
CA ASP A 493 -26.72 0.43 -25.38
C ASP A 493 -26.77 0.48 -23.85
N VAL A 494 -26.31 -0.58 -23.17
CA VAL A 494 -26.28 -0.65 -21.70
C VAL A 494 -25.20 0.29 -21.13
N ILE A 495 -24.05 0.43 -21.79
CA ILE A 495 -23.03 1.43 -21.42
C ILE A 495 -23.60 2.85 -21.58
N ARG A 496 -24.16 3.18 -22.76
CA ARG A 496 -24.74 4.50 -23.06
C ARG A 496 -25.87 4.90 -22.11
N LYS A 497 -26.73 3.95 -21.69
CA LYS A 497 -27.73 4.20 -20.64
C LYS A 497 -27.11 4.32 -19.24
N THR A 498 -26.01 3.62 -18.95
CA THR A 498 -25.26 3.75 -17.69
C THR A 498 -24.60 5.12 -17.57
N GLU A 499 -24.06 5.64 -18.66
CA GLU A 499 -23.51 7.01 -18.74
C GLU A 499 -24.60 8.06 -18.51
N GLN A 500 -25.79 7.90 -19.12
CA GLN A 500 -26.92 8.79 -18.91
C GLN A 500 -27.42 8.78 -17.45
N ILE A 501 -27.49 7.60 -16.81
CA ILE A 501 -27.80 7.48 -15.38
C ILE A 501 -26.71 8.15 -14.54
N THR A 502 -25.43 7.92 -14.86
CA THR A 502 -24.29 8.49 -14.13
C THR A 502 -24.26 10.02 -14.23
N LYS A 503 -24.57 10.60 -15.39
CA LYS A 503 -24.73 12.05 -15.57
C LYS A 503 -25.88 12.61 -14.73
N ASN A 504 -27.04 11.97 -14.76
CA ASN A 504 -28.18 12.41 -13.95
C ASN A 504 -27.89 12.31 -12.44
N ILE A 505 -27.08 11.33 -12.02
CA ILE A 505 -26.53 11.20 -10.66
C ILE A 505 -25.54 12.33 -10.35
N GLN A 506 -24.64 12.70 -11.26
CA GLN A 506 -23.72 13.83 -11.06
C GLN A 506 -24.46 15.16 -10.88
N GLU A 507 -25.56 15.37 -11.61
CA GLU A 507 -26.42 16.54 -11.43
C GLU A 507 -27.16 16.53 -10.08
N LEU A 508 -27.65 15.36 -9.63
CA LEU A 508 -28.22 15.19 -8.29
C LEU A 508 -27.19 15.44 -7.17
N LEU A 509 -25.98 14.87 -7.29
CA LEU A 509 -24.91 15.05 -6.31
C LEU A 509 -24.43 16.50 -6.24
N ARG A 510 -24.43 17.22 -7.38
CA ARG A 510 -24.19 18.67 -7.40
C ARG A 510 -25.31 19.44 -6.71
N ALA A 511 -26.58 19.12 -7.01
CA ALA A 511 -27.72 19.72 -6.30
C ALA A 511 -27.66 19.45 -4.79
N ALA A 512 -27.15 18.30 -4.37
CA ALA A 512 -26.91 17.96 -2.97
C ALA A 512 -25.77 18.80 -2.34
N GLN A 513 -24.63 18.93 -3.02
CA GLN A 513 -23.51 19.79 -2.61
C GLN A 513 -23.91 21.28 -2.53
N GLU A 514 -24.82 21.73 -3.40
CA GLU A 514 -25.35 23.09 -3.44
C GLU A 514 -26.57 23.31 -2.52
N ASN A 515 -26.99 22.29 -1.73
CA ASN A 515 -28.19 22.30 -0.87
C ASN A 515 -29.50 22.72 -1.59
N LYS A 516 -29.64 22.40 -2.88
CA LYS A 516 -30.80 22.75 -3.72
C LYS A 516 -31.88 21.66 -3.65
N HIS A 517 -32.54 21.55 -2.50
CA HIS A 517 -33.56 20.52 -2.24
C HIS A 517 -34.72 20.54 -3.25
N ASP A 518 -35.14 21.71 -3.74
CA ASP A 518 -36.14 21.84 -4.82
C ASP A 518 -35.76 21.10 -6.11
N SER A 519 -34.45 20.93 -6.36
CA SER A 519 -33.94 20.20 -7.54
C SER A 519 -33.87 18.69 -7.32
N TYR A 520 -34.06 18.17 -6.10
CA TYR A 520 -33.93 16.74 -5.79
C TYR A 520 -35.02 15.92 -6.47
N VAL A 521 -36.28 16.37 -6.47
CA VAL A 521 -37.38 15.68 -7.15
C VAL A 521 -37.16 15.66 -8.67
N PRO A 522 -36.96 16.80 -9.38
CA PRO A 522 -36.65 16.80 -10.82
C PRO A 522 -35.38 16.03 -11.21
N CYS A 523 -34.38 15.93 -10.33
CA CYS A 523 -33.23 15.05 -10.58
C CYS A 523 -33.57 13.56 -10.37
N SER A 524 -34.34 13.22 -9.33
CA SER A 524 -34.79 11.84 -9.08
C SER A 524 -35.69 11.31 -10.19
N GLU A 525 -36.58 12.15 -10.76
CA GLU A 525 -37.44 11.79 -11.89
C GLU A 525 -36.60 11.49 -13.13
N ARG A 526 -35.60 12.31 -13.45
CA ARG A 526 -34.68 12.08 -14.58
C ARG A 526 -33.80 10.85 -14.38
N ILE A 527 -33.43 10.51 -13.14
CA ILE A 527 -32.77 9.23 -12.82
C ILE A 527 -33.76 8.06 -12.98
N HIS A 528 -35.00 8.20 -12.50
CA HIS A 528 -36.04 7.17 -12.57
C HIS A 528 -36.44 6.84 -14.02
N VAL A 529 -36.58 7.86 -14.88
CA VAL A 529 -36.81 7.69 -16.32
C VAL A 529 -35.62 6.96 -16.96
N ALA A 530 -34.38 7.40 -16.72
CA ALA A 530 -33.20 6.76 -17.29
C ALA A 530 -33.02 5.29 -16.83
N VAL A 531 -33.36 4.98 -15.56
CA VAL A 531 -33.40 3.61 -15.02
C VAL A 531 -34.54 2.79 -15.65
N THR A 532 -35.70 3.39 -15.89
CA THR A 532 -36.83 2.72 -16.55
C THR A 532 -36.53 2.41 -18.02
N GLU A 533 -35.90 3.34 -18.73
CA GLU A 533 -35.39 3.13 -20.10
C GLU A 533 -34.33 2.04 -20.14
N MET A 534 -33.38 2.02 -19.19
CA MET A 534 -32.40 0.95 -19.06
C MET A 534 -33.08 -0.41 -18.81
N ALA A 535 -34.06 -0.48 -17.91
CA ALA A 535 -34.79 -1.70 -17.65
C ALA A 535 -35.61 -2.18 -18.86
N ALA A 536 -36.13 -1.26 -19.68
CA ALA A 536 -36.84 -1.56 -20.92
C ALA A 536 -35.97 -2.14 -22.04
N LEU A 537 -34.64 -2.03 -21.95
CA LEU A 537 -33.71 -2.74 -22.85
C LEU A 537 -33.72 -4.26 -22.64
N PHE A 538 -34.18 -4.74 -21.49
CA PHE A 538 -34.13 -6.16 -21.13
C PHE A 538 -35.50 -6.85 -21.31
N PRO A 539 -35.54 -8.13 -21.72
CA PRO A 539 -36.79 -8.87 -21.81
C PRO A 539 -37.44 -9.03 -20.43
N LYS A 540 -38.78 -8.99 -20.36
CA LYS A 540 -39.58 -9.04 -19.11
C LYS A 540 -39.27 -10.23 -18.18
N LYS A 541 -38.60 -11.27 -18.68
CA LYS A 541 -37.97 -12.33 -17.89
C LYS A 541 -36.55 -12.58 -18.44
N PRO A 542 -35.50 -11.93 -17.90
CA PRO A 542 -34.11 -12.25 -18.24
C PRO A 542 -33.79 -13.69 -17.82
N ARG A 543 -33.03 -14.43 -18.65
CA ARG A 543 -32.62 -15.82 -18.32
C ARG A 543 -31.68 -15.85 -17.11
N SER A 544 -30.68 -14.98 -17.10
CA SER A 544 -29.73 -14.80 -15.99
C SER A 544 -30.39 -14.28 -14.71
N GLU A 545 -30.17 -14.98 -13.59
CA GLU A 545 -30.54 -14.51 -12.25
C GLU A 545 -29.72 -13.27 -11.85
N LEU A 546 -28.49 -13.14 -12.35
CA LEU A 546 -27.59 -12.05 -11.99
C LEU A 546 -28.02 -10.74 -12.66
N VAL A 547 -28.44 -10.79 -13.93
CA VAL A 547 -29.13 -9.68 -14.62
C VAL A 547 -30.43 -9.33 -13.88
N ARG A 548 -31.25 -10.34 -13.56
CA ARG A 548 -32.56 -10.14 -12.89
C ARG A 548 -32.43 -9.50 -11.51
N THR A 549 -31.42 -9.90 -10.74
CA THR A 549 -31.10 -9.34 -9.42
C THR A 549 -30.55 -7.92 -9.53
N SER A 550 -29.67 -7.66 -10.50
CA SER A 550 -29.11 -6.32 -10.75
C SER A 550 -30.19 -5.32 -11.18
N LEU A 551 -31.11 -5.74 -12.07
CA LEU A 551 -32.26 -4.92 -12.49
C LEU A 551 -33.22 -4.65 -11.33
N ARG A 552 -33.58 -5.67 -10.53
CA ARG A 552 -34.41 -5.48 -9.33
C ARG A 552 -33.78 -4.47 -8.36
N LEU A 553 -32.48 -4.58 -8.10
CA LEU A 553 -31.74 -3.66 -7.22
C LEU A 553 -31.72 -2.23 -7.79
N LEU A 554 -31.44 -2.07 -9.08
CA LEU A 554 -31.42 -0.78 -9.78
C LEU A 554 -32.79 -0.08 -9.70
N THR A 555 -33.85 -0.78 -10.08
CA THR A 555 -35.22 -0.24 -10.05
C THR A 555 -35.69 0.07 -8.62
N ALA A 556 -35.43 -0.83 -7.65
CA ALA A 556 -35.78 -0.58 -6.25
C ALA A 556 -35.02 0.62 -5.67
N SER A 557 -33.75 0.78 -6.00
CA SER A 557 -32.94 1.93 -5.55
C SER A 557 -33.41 3.25 -6.17
N ALA A 558 -33.89 3.22 -7.42
CA ALA A 558 -34.49 4.39 -8.08
C ALA A 558 -35.86 4.79 -7.52
N PHE A 559 -36.71 3.82 -7.14
CA PHE A 559 -37.94 4.10 -6.40
C PHE A 559 -37.65 4.66 -5.00
N ARG A 560 -36.69 4.08 -4.27
CA ARG A 560 -36.27 4.55 -2.96
C ARG A 560 -35.71 5.98 -3.04
N LEU A 561 -34.83 6.25 -4.00
CA LEU A 561 -34.30 7.59 -4.27
C LEU A 561 -35.42 8.63 -4.46
N HIS A 562 -36.42 8.34 -5.31
CA HIS A 562 -37.54 9.25 -5.54
C HIS A 562 -38.36 9.49 -4.26
N SER A 563 -38.56 8.44 -3.45
CA SER A 563 -39.23 8.58 -2.15
C SER A 563 -38.43 9.39 -1.12
N GLU A 564 -37.10 9.34 -1.13
CA GLU A 564 -36.27 10.19 -0.25
C GLU A 564 -36.21 11.63 -0.76
N CYS A 565 -36.06 11.85 -2.06
CA CYS A 565 -36.14 13.17 -2.67
C CYS A 565 -37.49 13.87 -2.41
N ALA A 566 -38.60 13.12 -2.36
CA ALA A 566 -39.92 13.67 -2.01
C ALA A 566 -40.03 14.13 -0.55
N LYS A 567 -39.34 13.47 0.40
CA LYS A 567 -39.30 13.91 1.82
C LYS A 567 -38.55 15.23 1.99
N ALA A 568 -37.53 15.48 1.15
CA ALA A 568 -36.75 16.73 1.15
C ALA A 568 -37.58 17.98 0.76
N LEU A 569 -38.83 17.81 0.34
CA LEU A 569 -39.74 18.86 -0.15
C LEU A 569 -41.00 19.04 0.73
N ALA A 570 -41.09 18.36 1.88
CA ALA A 570 -42.21 18.50 2.82
C ALA A 570 -42.09 19.80 3.64
N PRO A 571 -42.98 20.80 3.48
CA PRO A 571 -42.75 22.12 4.10
C PRO A 571 -43.00 22.20 5.60
N ASP A 572 -43.83 21.30 6.14
CA ASP A 572 -44.31 21.37 7.52
C ASP A 572 -43.62 20.35 8.44
N SER A 573 -43.06 20.85 9.55
CA SER A 573 -42.59 20.13 10.75
C SER A 573 -41.23 19.38 10.75
N CYS A 574 -40.39 19.48 9.72
CA CYS A 574 -39.03 18.90 9.76
C CYS A 574 -37.97 19.85 10.39
N PRO A 575 -37.17 19.43 11.38
CA PRO A 575 -36.00 20.18 11.85
C PRO A 575 -34.80 20.03 10.88
N THR A 576 -33.86 20.98 10.92
CA THR A 576 -32.71 21.04 9.99
C THR A 576 -31.83 19.79 9.95
N ALA A 577 -31.72 19.06 11.07
CA ALA A 577 -30.97 17.81 11.14
C ALA A 577 -31.58 16.68 10.29
N ASP A 578 -32.91 16.66 10.11
CA ASP A 578 -33.60 15.64 9.30
C ASP A 578 -33.35 15.88 7.80
N VAL A 579 -33.28 17.15 7.37
CA VAL A 579 -32.94 17.51 5.98
C VAL A 579 -31.53 17.03 5.61
N GLN A 580 -30.55 17.18 6.50
CA GLN A 580 -29.19 16.63 6.28
C GLN A 580 -29.19 15.09 6.21
N LEU A 581 -29.99 14.43 7.05
CA LEU A 581 -30.15 12.97 7.04
C LEU A 581 -30.80 12.48 5.74
N VAL A 582 -31.85 13.16 5.26
CA VAL A 582 -32.49 12.88 3.95
C VAL A 582 -31.50 13.10 2.81
N THR A 583 -30.71 14.18 2.81
CA THR A 583 -29.64 14.40 1.84
C THR A 583 -28.60 13.28 1.84
N GLN A 584 -28.18 12.79 3.01
CA GLN A 584 -27.27 11.66 3.11
C GLN A 584 -27.89 10.37 2.54
N GLN A 585 -29.19 10.13 2.78
CA GLN A 585 -29.92 8.99 2.22
C GLN A 585 -30.10 9.09 0.70
N VAL A 586 -30.36 10.29 0.17
CA VAL A 586 -30.40 10.59 -1.27
C VAL A 586 -29.05 10.30 -1.93
N ILE A 587 -27.94 10.74 -1.32
CA ILE A 587 -26.57 10.46 -1.78
C ILE A 587 -26.29 8.95 -1.77
N GLN A 588 -26.65 8.23 -0.70
CA GLN A 588 -26.47 6.77 -0.62
C GLN A 588 -27.29 6.04 -1.70
N CYS A 589 -28.54 6.47 -1.97
CA CYS A 589 -29.35 5.90 -3.04
C CYS A 589 -28.73 6.14 -4.42
N ALA A 590 -28.12 7.32 -4.65
CA ALA A 590 -27.40 7.60 -5.88
C ALA A 590 -26.17 6.67 -6.07
N TYR A 591 -25.40 6.41 -5.01
CA TYR A 591 -24.30 5.44 -5.06
C TYR A 591 -24.78 4.00 -5.30
N ASP A 592 -25.88 3.58 -4.69
CA ASP A 592 -26.47 2.24 -4.91
C ASP A 592 -26.91 2.05 -6.37
N ILE A 593 -27.53 3.08 -6.98
CA ILE A 593 -27.93 3.07 -8.41
C ILE A 593 -26.69 2.99 -9.32
N ALA A 594 -25.65 3.81 -9.07
CA ALA A 594 -24.41 3.78 -9.85
C ALA A 594 -23.71 2.41 -9.76
N LYS A 595 -23.69 1.80 -8.56
CA LYS A 595 -23.15 0.46 -8.32
C LYS A 595 -23.94 -0.61 -9.07
N ALA A 596 -25.27 -0.56 -9.01
CA ALA A 596 -26.14 -1.51 -9.71
C ALA A 596 -26.04 -1.39 -11.24
N ALA A 597 -25.92 -0.18 -11.79
CA ALA A 597 -25.74 0.06 -13.22
C ALA A 597 -24.36 -0.45 -13.71
N LYS A 598 -23.27 -0.16 -12.98
CA LYS A 598 -21.93 -0.69 -13.27
C LYS A 598 -21.89 -2.23 -13.19
N GLN A 599 -22.59 -2.82 -12.24
CA GLN A 599 -22.76 -4.27 -12.16
C GLN A 599 -23.52 -4.81 -13.37
N LEU A 600 -24.59 -4.15 -13.81
CA LEU A 600 -25.37 -4.55 -14.98
C LEU A 600 -24.55 -4.50 -16.28
N VAL A 601 -23.73 -3.46 -16.49
CA VAL A 601 -22.73 -3.42 -17.59
C VAL A 601 -21.80 -4.63 -17.51
N THR A 602 -21.18 -4.86 -16.35
CA THR A 602 -20.21 -5.95 -16.14
C THR A 602 -20.80 -7.33 -16.44
N VAL A 603 -22.09 -7.53 -16.13
CA VAL A 603 -22.80 -8.79 -16.38
C VAL A 603 -23.19 -8.90 -17.86
N THR A 604 -23.79 -7.87 -18.47
CA THR A 604 -24.14 -7.88 -19.90
C THR A 604 -22.90 -8.05 -20.79
N THR A 605 -21.76 -7.43 -20.46
CA THR A 605 -20.50 -7.65 -21.19
C THR A 605 -20.09 -9.13 -21.16
N LYS A 606 -20.20 -9.79 -20.00
CA LYS A 606 -19.87 -11.22 -19.83
C LYS A 606 -20.89 -12.16 -20.48
N GLU A 607 -22.16 -11.78 -20.54
CA GLU A 607 -23.22 -12.58 -21.19
C GLU A 607 -23.32 -12.33 -22.71
N ASN A 608 -22.61 -11.32 -23.25
CA ASN A 608 -22.43 -11.08 -24.68
C ASN A 608 -21.04 -11.52 -25.23
N THR A 609 -20.17 -12.08 -24.38
CA THR A 609 -18.82 -12.57 -24.75
C THR A 609 -18.64 -14.09 -24.54
N ASN A 610 -19.71 -14.79 -24.14
CA ASN A 610 -19.82 -16.25 -24.06
C ASN A 610 -21.04 -16.72 -24.87
#